data_AF-A0A1H7UE96-F1
#
_entry.id   AF-A0A1H7UE96-F1
#
_cell.length_a   1.000
_cell.length_b   1.000
_cell.length_c   1.000
_cell.angle_alpha   90.00
_cell.angle_beta   90.00
_cell.angle_gamma   90.00
#
_symmetry.space_group_name_H-M   'P 1'
#
loop_
_entity.id
_entity.type
_entity.pdbx_description
1 polymer ?
#
loop_
_entity_poly.entity_id
_entity_poly.type
_entity_poly.pdbx_seq_one_letter_code
_entity_poly.pdbx_strand_id
1 'polypeptide(L)'
;MKLTVFHSLSLAALISVGAVAVKADEAMDGRMTYELFEHTVEHADLAGCPPEFDPDTQFCRMTLADERAHVFVFGLEGDQPLQAVKSYELSEGLPAF
;
A
#
# COMPACT_ATOMS: atom_id res chain seq x y z
N MET A 1 61.48 45.24 -15.37
CA MET A 1 61.78 43.81 -15.64
C MET A 1 61.05 42.94 -14.61
N LYS A 2 60.47 41.81 -15.07
CA LYS A 2 59.78 40.72 -14.34
C LYS A 2 58.39 41.09 -13.78
N LEU A 3 57.27 40.81 -14.45
CA LEU A 3 56.58 39.54 -14.81
C LEU A 3 56.08 38.70 -13.63
N THR A 4 54.76 38.43 -13.72
CA THR A 4 53.95 37.33 -13.17
C THR A 4 53.73 37.29 -11.66
N VAL A 5 52.48 37.39 -11.22
CA VAL A 5 51.62 36.22 -10.88
C VAL A 5 50.16 36.64 -11.04
N PHE A 6 49.46 36.05 -12.00
CA PHE A 6 47.99 36.06 -12.08
C PHE A 6 47.47 35.12 -10.99
N HIS A 7 46.94 35.67 -9.89
CA HIS A 7 46.20 34.89 -8.90
C HIS A 7 44.73 34.81 -9.32
N SER A 8 44.45 33.78 -10.11
CA SER A 8 43.12 33.25 -10.36
C SER A 8 42.48 32.90 -9.01
N LEU A 9 41.60 33.74 -8.47
CA LEU A 9 40.75 33.34 -7.35
C LEU A 9 39.41 32.84 -7.87
N SER A 10 39.27 31.53 -7.69
CA SER A 10 38.23 30.59 -8.05
C SER A 10 36.78 31.08 -8.04
N LEU A 11 36.14 30.77 -9.17
CA LEU A 11 34.76 30.34 -9.32
C LEU A 11 34.43 29.20 -8.35
N ALA A 12 33.40 29.34 -7.51
CA ALA A 12 32.42 28.30 -7.13
C ALA A 12 31.61 28.75 -5.91
N ALA A 13 30.49 29.45 -6.14
CA ALA A 13 29.44 29.56 -5.14
C ALA A 13 28.73 28.19 -5.04
N LEU A 14 28.82 27.58 -3.86
CA LEU A 14 28.29 26.26 -3.54
C LEU A 14 26.76 26.27 -3.55
N ILE A 15 26.15 25.62 -4.54
CA ILE A 15 24.72 25.27 -4.51
C ILE A 15 24.61 24.00 -3.67
N SER A 16 24.26 24.14 -2.39
CA SER A 16 23.88 23.02 -1.54
C SER A 16 22.48 22.55 -1.92
N VAL A 17 22.40 21.61 -2.87
CA VAL A 17 21.18 20.85 -3.14
C VAL A 17 20.99 19.89 -1.97
N GLY A 18 20.00 20.16 -1.12
CA GLY A 18 19.56 19.20 -0.10
C GLY A 18 19.01 17.96 -0.79
N ALA A 19 19.73 16.84 -0.72
CA ALA A 19 19.22 15.56 -1.16
C ALA A 19 18.11 15.12 -0.18
N VAL A 20 16.85 15.29 -0.57
CA VAL A 20 15.75 14.55 0.05
C VAL A 20 15.87 13.11 -0.43
N ALA A 21 16.33 12.22 0.46
CA ALA A 21 16.23 10.79 0.25
C ALA A 21 14.75 10.41 0.33
N VAL A 22 14.04 10.48 -0.79
CA VAL A 22 12.80 9.73 -0.95
C VAL A 22 13.25 8.27 -1.01
N LYS A 23 12.99 7.52 0.06
CA LYS A 23 13.08 6.07 -0.02
C LYS A 23 12.02 5.68 -1.04
N ALA A 24 12.44 5.39 -2.27
CA ALA A 24 11.59 4.72 -3.23
C ALA A 24 11.23 3.41 -2.54
N ASP A 25 9.99 3.33 -2.07
CA ASP A 25 9.42 2.06 -1.68
C ASP A 25 9.58 1.16 -2.91
N GLU A 26 10.26 0.03 -2.71
CA GLU A 26 10.47 -0.96 -3.75
C GLU A 26 9.09 -1.18 -4.36
N ALA A 27 8.98 -0.98 -5.68
CA ALA A 27 7.71 -1.07 -6.38
C ALA A 27 6.92 -2.26 -5.85
N MET A 28 5.76 -1.96 -5.23
CA MET A 28 4.78 -2.93 -4.79
C MET A 28 4.72 -4.02 -5.86
N ASP A 29 4.82 -5.29 -5.45
CA ASP A 29 4.85 -6.49 -6.30
C ASP A 29 3.51 -6.71 -7.07
N GLY A 30 2.81 -5.64 -7.46
CA GLY A 30 1.42 -5.62 -7.89
C GLY A 30 0.44 -6.12 -6.83
N ARG A 31 0.92 -6.51 -5.65
CA ARG A 31 0.12 -7.09 -4.59
C ARG A 31 -0.61 -5.99 -3.84
N MET A 32 -1.93 -6.12 -3.77
CA MET A 32 -2.78 -5.27 -2.95
C MET A 32 -2.43 -5.49 -1.47
N THR A 33 -1.93 -4.46 -0.79
CA THR A 33 -1.78 -4.44 0.67
C THR A 33 -3.03 -3.89 1.33
N TYR A 34 -3.17 -4.13 2.63
CA TYR A 34 -4.29 -3.58 3.39
C TYR A 34 -4.30 -2.05 3.41
N GLU A 35 -3.14 -1.40 3.61
CA GLU A 35 -3.03 0.07 3.59
C GLU A 35 -3.53 0.66 2.26
N LEU A 36 -3.13 0.06 1.13
CA LEU A 36 -3.59 0.53 -0.17
C LEU A 36 -5.09 0.28 -0.37
N PHE A 37 -5.61 -0.86 0.08
CA PHE A 37 -7.04 -1.16 0.06
C PHE A 37 -7.86 -0.14 0.86
N GLU A 38 -7.42 0.20 2.08
CA GLU A 38 -8.08 1.19 2.95
C GLU A 38 -8.24 2.55 2.27
N HIS A 39 -7.25 2.95 1.47
CA HIS A 39 -7.27 4.22 0.75
C HIS A 39 -8.07 4.19 -0.56
N THR A 40 -8.42 3.02 -1.09
CA THR A 40 -8.95 2.87 -2.45
C THR A 40 -10.32 2.22 -2.53
N VAL A 41 -10.75 1.49 -1.51
CA VAL A 41 -12.02 0.76 -1.50
C VAL A 41 -12.86 1.23 -0.31
N GLU A 42 -14.09 1.67 -0.57
CA GLU A 42 -15.07 1.87 0.52
C GLU A 42 -15.55 0.50 0.99
N HIS A 43 -15.43 0.23 2.29
CA HIS A 43 -15.67 -1.10 2.84
C HIS A 43 -16.15 -1.03 4.29
N ALA A 44 -16.58 -2.18 4.80
CA ALA A 44 -16.92 -2.40 6.19
C ALA A 44 -16.01 -3.48 6.81
N ASP A 45 -15.73 -3.33 8.09
CA ASP A 45 -15.05 -4.35 8.90
C ASP A 45 -15.99 -5.52 9.18
N LEU A 46 -15.46 -6.73 9.07
CA LEU A 46 -16.17 -7.95 9.44
C LEU A 46 -15.61 -8.49 10.76
N ALA A 47 -16.48 -9.03 11.59
CA ALA A 47 -16.09 -9.65 12.86
C ALA A 47 -15.38 -11.01 12.65
N GLY A 48 -15.69 -11.68 11.55
CA GLY A 48 -15.11 -12.95 11.16
C GLY A 48 -14.79 -13.01 9.67
N CYS A 49 -14.31 -14.17 9.24
CA CYS A 49 -14.06 -14.52 7.85
C CYS A 49 -14.89 -15.75 7.46
N PRO A 50 -15.03 -16.04 6.15
CA PRO A 50 -15.62 -17.30 5.70
C PRO A 50 -14.92 -18.52 6.34
N PRO A 51 -15.64 -19.64 6.59
CA PRO A 51 -15.15 -20.74 7.43
C PRO A 51 -13.85 -21.42 6.98
N GLU A 52 -13.45 -21.25 5.73
CA GLU A 52 -12.18 -21.77 5.21
C GLU A 52 -10.94 -20.95 5.59
N PHE A 53 -11.14 -19.79 6.23
CA PHE A 53 -10.08 -18.88 6.64
C PHE A 53 -9.89 -18.89 8.15
N ASP A 54 -8.64 -18.76 8.58
CA ASP A 54 -8.24 -18.83 9.98
C ASP A 54 -8.22 -17.42 10.60
N PRO A 55 -9.15 -17.11 11.52
CA PRO A 55 -9.23 -15.78 12.13
C PRO A 55 -8.01 -15.43 13.00
N ASP A 56 -7.16 -16.39 13.37
CA ASP A 56 -5.93 -16.13 14.13
C ASP A 56 -4.79 -15.63 13.23
N THR A 57 -4.89 -15.83 11.91
CA THR A 57 -3.85 -15.44 10.94
C THR A 57 -4.35 -14.51 9.83
N GLN A 58 -5.67 -14.33 9.74
CA GLN A 58 -6.33 -13.59 8.67
C GLN A 58 -7.44 -12.70 9.22
N PHE A 59 -7.75 -11.63 8.48
CA PHE A 59 -8.90 -10.77 8.76
C PHE A 59 -9.60 -10.37 7.46
N CYS A 60 -10.87 -9.97 7.58
CA CYS A 60 -11.73 -9.74 6.43
C CYS A 60 -12.35 -8.34 6.40
N ARG A 61 -12.53 -7.83 5.18
CA ARG A 61 -13.26 -6.59 4.86
C ARG A 61 -14.27 -6.86 3.77
N MET A 62 -15.40 -6.15 3.80
CA MET A 62 -16.45 -6.33 2.80
C MET A 62 -16.78 -5.02 2.10
N THR A 63 -16.91 -5.06 0.77
CA THR A 63 -17.58 -4.01 0.00
C THR A 63 -18.79 -4.58 -0.74
N LEU A 64 -19.69 -3.70 -1.14
CA LEU A 64 -20.83 -4.05 -1.99
C LEU A 64 -20.62 -3.40 -3.36
N ALA A 65 -20.53 -4.23 -4.39
CA ALA A 65 -20.38 -3.78 -5.78
C ALA A 65 -21.02 -4.81 -6.72
N ASP A 66 -21.50 -4.35 -7.88
CA ASP A 66 -22.04 -5.22 -8.94
C ASP A 66 -23.09 -6.23 -8.44
N GLU A 67 -24.01 -5.79 -7.56
CA GLU A 67 -25.06 -6.63 -6.94
C GLU A 67 -24.54 -7.79 -6.08
N ARG A 68 -23.27 -7.71 -5.64
CA ARG A 68 -22.59 -8.74 -4.87
C ARG A 68 -21.91 -8.16 -3.63
N ALA A 69 -21.76 -8.99 -2.61
CA ALA A 69 -20.88 -8.74 -1.49
C ALA A 69 -19.50 -9.33 -1.79
N HIS A 70 -18.46 -8.50 -1.80
CA HIS A 70 -17.08 -8.94 -1.97
C HIS A 70 -16.35 -8.90 -0.63
N VAL A 71 -15.92 -10.06 -0.16
CA VAL A 71 -15.12 -10.24 1.05
C VAL A 71 -13.65 -10.39 0.65
N PHE A 72 -12.85 -9.40 1.03
CA PHE A 72 -11.40 -9.37 0.87
C PHE A 72 -10.75 -9.99 2.10
N VAL A 73 -9.83 -10.93 1.89
CA VAL A 73 -9.14 -11.66 2.95
C VAL A 73 -7.67 -11.25 2.95
N PHE A 74 -7.23 -10.67 4.06
CA PHE A 74 -5.86 -10.22 4.25
C PHE A 74 -5.16 -11.10 5.28
N GLY A 75 -3.86 -11.31 5.09
CA GLY A 75 -3.01 -11.88 6.15
C GLY A 75 -2.74 -10.86 7.26
N LEU A 76 -2.56 -11.32 8.50
CA LEU A 76 -2.21 -10.44 9.62
C LEU A 76 -0.73 -10.03 9.67
N GLU A 77 0.13 -10.81 9.02
CA GLU A 77 1.58 -10.59 9.05
C GLU A 77 2.06 -9.55 8.04
N GLY A 78 3.19 -8.92 8.34
CA GLY A 78 3.91 -8.06 7.41
C GLY A 78 3.09 -6.85 6.93
N ASP A 79 3.06 -6.66 5.62
CA ASP A 79 2.31 -5.63 4.89
C ASP A 79 0.81 -5.96 4.73
N GLN A 80 0.36 -7.02 5.39
CA GLN A 80 -1.02 -7.51 5.34
C GLN A 80 -1.50 -7.68 3.90
N PRO A 81 -0.89 -8.61 3.15
CA PRO A 81 -1.16 -8.76 1.73
C PRO A 81 -2.55 -9.36 1.52
N LEU A 82 -3.23 -8.97 0.43
CA LEU A 82 -4.45 -9.59 -0.03
C LEU A 82 -4.15 -11.05 -0.43
N GLN A 83 -4.86 -11.99 0.19
CA GLN A 83 -4.69 -13.42 -0.03
C GLN A 83 -5.83 -14.02 -0.85
N ALA A 84 -7.06 -13.48 -0.72
CA ALA A 84 -8.22 -13.94 -1.48
C ALA A 84 -9.32 -12.86 -1.59
N VAL A 85 -10.19 -13.03 -2.58
CA VAL A 85 -11.48 -12.34 -2.68
C VAL A 85 -12.59 -13.37 -2.86
N LYS A 86 -13.65 -13.27 -2.07
CA LYS A 86 -14.85 -14.10 -2.17
C LYS A 86 -16.03 -13.21 -2.51
N SER A 87 -16.87 -13.66 -3.42
CA SER A 87 -18.00 -12.88 -3.91
C SER A 87 -19.29 -13.67 -3.71
N TYR A 88 -20.28 -13.05 -3.08
CA TYR A 88 -21.56 -13.64 -2.73
C TYR A 88 -22.69 -12.85 -3.41
N GLU A 89 -23.68 -13.55 -3.94
CA GLU A 89 -24.85 -12.90 -4.56
C GLU A 89 -25.72 -12.26 -3.49
N LEU A 90 -26.05 -10.97 -3.61
CA LEU A 90 -26.92 -10.31 -2.63
C LEU A 90 -28.36 -10.85 -2.67
N SER A 91 -28.76 -11.49 -3.77
CA SER A 91 -30.04 -12.20 -3.87
C SER A 91 -30.17 -13.37 -2.89
N GLU A 92 -29.07 -13.90 -2.39
CA GLU A 92 -29.02 -14.95 -1.35
C GLU A 92 -28.90 -14.36 0.07
N GLY A 93 -28.80 -13.04 0.18
CA GLY A 93 -28.60 -12.30 1.44
C GLY A 93 -27.15 -11.87 1.66
N LEU A 94 -26.92 -11.14 2.75
CA LEU A 94 -25.56 -10.79 3.18
C LEU A 94 -24.88 -11.99 3.84
N PRO A 95 -23.58 -12.21 3.62
CA PRO A 95 -22.85 -13.24 4.32
C PRO A 95 -22.83 -12.95 5.82
N ALA A 96 -23.13 -13.98 6.63
CA ALA A 96 -23.16 -13.90 8.09
C ALA A 96 -22.15 -14.91 8.66
N PHE A 97 -21.00 -14.40 9.10
CA PHE A 97 -19.93 -15.14 9.76
C PHE A 97 -19.32 -14.28 10.88
#